data_AF-A0A2J6X840-F1
#
_entry.id   AF-A0A2J6X840-F1
#
_cell.length_a   1.000
_cell.length_b   1.000
_cell.length_c   1.000
_cell.angle_alpha   90.00
_cell.angle_beta   90.00
_cell.angle_gamma   90.00
#
_symmetry.space_group_name_H-M   'P 1'
#
loop_
_entity.id
_entity.type
_entity.pdbx_description
1 polymer ?
#
loop_
_entity_poly.entity_id
_entity_poly.type
_entity_poly.pdbx_seq_one_letter_code
_entity_poly.pdbx_strand_id
1 'polypeptide(L)'
;MRAYLDIETTYSGTISVIGIYRHDRGTIQLINGGIYDLTLYDALEGISTIVTFNGSSFDLPTIKRQLNIDLKAEFDHRDLLYECRRRGLHGGLKGVEDRLGITRASAGLSGRDAPQLWARYEQYGDHTALQTLLTYNRDDVVNLAVLEAHLDALPLPTANPARKVIIE
;
A
#
# COMPACT_ATOMS: atom_id res chain seq x y z
N MET A 1 -10.67 10.45 -9.02
CA MET A 1 -9.22 10.54 -8.74
C MET A 1 -8.67 9.15 -8.45
N ARG A 2 -7.34 8.95 -8.47
CA ARG A 2 -6.72 7.66 -8.13
C ARG A 2 -6.26 7.62 -6.67
N ALA A 3 -6.41 6.47 -6.03
CA ALA A 3 -5.71 6.12 -4.80
C ALA A 3 -4.88 4.86 -5.02
N TYR A 4 -3.69 4.84 -4.44
CA TYR A 4 -2.78 3.70 -4.51
C TYR A 4 -2.78 3.02 -3.15
N LEU A 5 -3.12 1.73 -3.13
CA LEU A 5 -3.43 1.00 -1.90
C LEU A 5 -2.56 -0.25 -1.80
N ASP A 6 -2.06 -0.48 -0.60
CA ASP A 6 -1.30 -1.66 -0.20
C ASP A 6 -1.57 -1.97 1.29
N ILE A 7 -1.61 -3.25 1.66
CA ILE A 7 -1.77 -3.68 3.05
C ILE A 7 -0.56 -4.45 3.57
N GLU A 8 -0.33 -4.33 4.87
CA GLU A 8 0.54 -5.23 5.63
C GLU A 8 -0.30 -6.14 6.51
N THR A 9 0.22 -7.34 6.78
CA THR A 9 -0.45 -8.30 7.65
C THR A 9 0.47 -8.83 8.75
N THR A 10 -0.13 -9.23 9.86
CA THR A 10 0.53 -10.00 10.92
C THR A 10 0.81 -11.45 10.46
N TYR A 11 1.53 -12.22 11.28
CA TYR A 11 1.72 -13.66 11.01
C TYR A 11 0.42 -14.46 10.96
N SER A 12 -0.65 -14.01 11.62
CA SER A 12 -1.98 -14.64 11.56
C SER A 12 -2.80 -14.20 10.36
N GLY A 13 -2.28 -13.30 9.52
CA GLY A 13 -2.98 -12.75 8.36
C GLY A 13 -3.97 -11.65 8.70
N THR A 14 -3.97 -11.12 9.93
CA THR A 14 -4.74 -9.92 10.31
C THR A 14 -4.09 -8.68 9.69
N ILE A 15 -4.87 -7.72 9.21
CA ILE A 15 -4.33 -6.46 8.68
C ILE A 15 -3.66 -5.69 9.82
N SER A 16 -2.39 -5.31 9.64
CA SER A 16 -1.63 -4.49 10.58
C SER A 16 -1.51 -3.04 10.11
N VAL A 17 -1.46 -2.81 8.80
CA VAL A 17 -1.40 -1.48 8.18
C VAL A 17 -2.24 -1.48 6.91
N ILE A 18 -3.03 -0.43 6.70
CA ILE A 18 -3.55 -0.07 5.37
C ILE A 18 -2.87 1.22 4.93
N GLY A 19 -2.06 1.14 3.88
CA GLY A 19 -1.45 2.28 3.23
C GLY A 19 -2.32 2.79 2.10
N ILE A 20 -2.49 4.10 2.00
CA ILE A 20 -3.19 4.76 0.90
C ILE A 20 -2.39 5.99 0.49
N TYR A 21 -1.96 6.09 -0.76
CA TYR A 21 -1.38 7.31 -1.31
C TYR A 21 -2.34 7.98 -2.29
N ARG A 22 -2.45 9.30 -2.17
CA ARG A 22 -3.19 10.16 -3.09
C ARG A 22 -2.35 11.38 -3.41
N HIS A 23 -2.39 11.86 -4.66
CA HIS A 23 -1.66 13.07 -5.04
C HIS A 23 -2.15 14.32 -4.30
N ASP A 24 -3.46 14.42 -4.05
CA ASP A 24 -4.08 15.58 -3.40
C ASP A 24 -3.88 15.61 -1.88
N ARG A 25 -3.83 14.45 -1.21
CA ARG A 25 -3.75 14.35 0.26
C ARG A 25 -2.42 13.80 0.81
N GLY A 26 -1.54 13.25 -0.02
CA GLY A 26 -0.35 12.53 0.41
C GLY A 26 -0.65 11.10 0.87
N THR A 27 0.20 10.55 1.74
CA THR A 27 0.03 9.20 2.27
C THR A 27 -0.82 9.22 3.55
N ILE A 28 -1.81 8.35 3.62
CA ILE A 28 -2.62 8.05 4.80
C ILE A 28 -2.33 6.60 5.18
N GLN A 29 -2.02 6.35 6.45
CA GLN A 29 -1.76 5.00 6.96
C GLN A 29 -2.67 4.73 8.15
N LEU A 30 -3.46 3.67 8.06
CA LEU A 30 -4.35 3.21 9.12
C LEU A 30 -3.68 2.06 9.86
N ILE A 31 -3.60 2.13 11.19
CA ILE A 31 -3.06 1.08 12.06
C ILE A 31 -3.93 0.88 13.29
N ASN A 32 -3.79 -0.27 13.97
CA ASN A 32 -4.53 -0.60 15.20
C ASN A 32 -6.03 -0.32 15.04
N GLY A 33 -6.67 0.36 16.00
CA GLY A 33 -8.10 0.64 15.93
C GLY A 33 -8.47 1.69 14.87
N GLY A 34 -7.48 2.36 14.26
CA GLY A 34 -7.68 3.16 13.06
C GLY A 34 -8.05 2.34 11.81
N ILE A 35 -7.96 1.01 11.86
CA ILE A 35 -8.35 0.11 10.76
C ILE A 35 -9.82 -0.29 10.93
N TYR A 36 -10.71 0.49 10.32
CA TYR A 36 -12.13 0.18 10.21
C TYR A 36 -12.73 0.84 8.96
N ASP A 37 -14.02 0.63 8.74
CA ASP A 37 -14.74 1.06 7.54
C ASP A 37 -14.74 2.58 7.36
N LEU A 38 -15.14 3.35 8.37
CA LEU A 38 -15.28 4.80 8.24
C LEU A 38 -13.94 5.48 7.93
N THR A 39 -12.85 5.12 8.62
CA THR A 39 -11.52 5.70 8.34
C THR A 39 -11.00 5.33 6.95
N LEU A 40 -11.31 4.12 6.47
CA LEU A 40 -10.98 3.69 5.12
C LEU A 40 -11.78 4.49 4.07
N TYR A 41 -13.09 4.66 4.26
CA TYR A 41 -13.92 5.46 3.36
C TYR A 41 -13.54 6.94 3.36
N ASP A 42 -13.24 7.52 4.52
CA ASP A 42 -12.76 8.90 4.63
C ASP A 42 -11.43 9.10 3.88
N ALA A 43 -10.53 8.11 3.96
CA ALA A 43 -9.29 8.12 3.20
C ALA A 43 -9.52 8.00 1.68
N LEU A 44 -10.58 7.32 1.25
CA LEU A 44 -10.98 7.10 -0.14
C LEU A 44 -12.01 8.12 -0.66
N GLU A 45 -12.38 9.13 0.11
CA GLU A 45 -13.37 10.13 -0.30
C GLU A 45 -12.94 10.85 -1.60
N GLY A 46 -13.83 10.84 -2.61
CA GLY A 46 -13.58 11.43 -3.94
C GLY A 46 -12.70 10.60 -4.87
N ILE A 47 -12.32 9.39 -4.48
CA ILE A 47 -11.60 8.43 -5.32
C ILE A 47 -12.58 7.70 -6.23
N SER A 48 -12.16 7.50 -7.47
CA SER A 48 -12.90 6.73 -8.48
C SER A 48 -12.20 5.41 -8.80
N THR A 49 -10.87 5.38 -8.69
CA THR A 49 -10.04 4.23 -9.08
C THR A 49 -9.04 3.90 -7.98
N ILE A 50 -9.02 2.64 -7.57
CA ILE A 50 -8.01 2.07 -6.69
C ILE A 50 -6.96 1.36 -7.55
N VAL A 51 -5.70 1.65 -7.29
CA VAL A 51 -4.54 1.05 -7.94
C VAL A 51 -3.76 0.23 -6.91
N THR A 52 -3.43 -1.01 -7.24
CA THR A 52 -2.72 -1.94 -6.34
C THR A 52 -1.64 -2.72 -7.10
N PHE A 53 -0.78 -3.45 -6.41
CA PHE A 53 0.06 -4.49 -7.02
C PHE A 53 -0.31 -5.86 -6.43
N ASN A 54 -0.93 -6.73 -7.23
CA ASN A 54 -1.50 -8.01 -6.80
C ASN A 54 -2.70 -7.90 -5.84
N GLY A 55 -3.31 -6.71 -5.72
CA GLY A 55 -4.45 -6.49 -4.84
C GLY A 55 -5.72 -7.26 -5.23
N SER A 56 -5.83 -7.71 -6.48
CA SER A 56 -6.93 -8.60 -6.90
C SER A 56 -6.93 -9.92 -6.15
N SER A 57 -5.74 -10.42 -5.78
CA SER A 57 -5.56 -11.75 -5.20
C SER A 57 -5.28 -11.71 -3.70
N PHE A 58 -4.92 -10.55 -3.15
CA PHE A 58 -4.46 -10.42 -1.76
C PHE A 58 -5.16 -9.29 -0.99
N ASP A 59 -4.88 -8.03 -1.33
CA ASP A 59 -5.28 -6.84 -0.58
C ASP A 59 -6.80 -6.70 -0.48
N LEU A 60 -7.50 -6.61 -1.62
CA LEU A 60 -8.93 -6.37 -1.65
C LEU A 60 -9.74 -7.54 -1.06
N PRO A 61 -9.42 -8.83 -1.34
CA PRO A 61 -10.06 -9.94 -0.65
C PRO A 61 -9.82 -9.95 0.87
N THR A 62 -8.67 -9.47 1.33
CA THR A 62 -8.33 -9.42 2.77
C THR A 62 -9.08 -8.29 3.46
N ILE A 63 -9.15 -7.10 2.86
CA ILE A 63 -9.99 -5.99 3.32
C ILE A 63 -11.45 -6.43 3.39
N LYS A 64 -11.96 -7.07 2.33
CA LYS A 64 -13.35 -7.56 2.30
C LYS A 64 -13.66 -8.54 3.43
N ARG A 65 -12.75 -9.49 3.68
CA ARG A 65 -12.93 -10.48 4.74
C ARG A 65 -12.90 -9.87 6.14
N GLN A 66 -12.02 -8.90 6.39
CA GLN A 66 -11.78 -8.38 7.74
C GLN A 66 -12.65 -7.17 8.09
N LEU A 67 -12.97 -6.33 7.11
CA LEU A 67 -13.77 -5.11 7.31
C LEU A 67 -15.19 -5.23 6.76
N ASN A 68 -15.53 -6.34 6.09
CA ASN A 68 -16.85 -6.55 5.45
C ASN A 68 -17.21 -5.47 4.41
N ILE A 69 -16.20 -5.00 3.67
CA ILE A 69 -16.31 -3.95 2.63
C ILE A 69 -15.86 -4.51 1.27
N ASP A 70 -16.62 -4.27 0.20
CA ASP A 70 -16.24 -4.72 -1.14
C ASP A 70 -15.75 -3.57 -2.02
N LEU A 71 -14.51 -3.12 -1.76
CA LEU A 71 -13.88 -2.04 -2.54
C LEU A 71 -13.84 -2.34 -4.04
N LYS A 72 -13.80 -3.61 -4.45
CA LYS A 72 -13.80 -3.97 -5.88
C LYS A 72 -15.18 -3.81 -6.53
N ALA A 73 -16.25 -3.90 -5.75
CA ALA A 73 -17.61 -3.62 -6.21
C ALA A 73 -17.93 -2.12 -6.24
N GLU A 74 -17.20 -1.31 -5.46
CA GLU A 74 -17.49 0.11 -5.24
C GLU A 74 -16.58 1.06 -6.05
N PHE A 75 -15.38 0.63 -6.44
CA PHE A 75 -14.41 1.43 -7.16
C PHE A 75 -13.93 0.74 -8.44
N ASP A 76 -13.52 1.52 -9.44
CA ASP A 76 -12.70 0.97 -10.53
C ASP A 76 -11.39 0.44 -9.95
N HIS A 77 -10.90 -0.68 -10.49
CA HIS A 77 -9.68 -1.31 -9.99
C HIS A 77 -8.67 -1.53 -11.10
N ARG A 78 -7.45 -1.05 -10.87
CA ARG A 78 -6.29 -1.33 -11.74
C ARG A 78 -5.21 -2.06 -10.95
N ASP A 79 -4.90 -3.28 -11.37
CA ASP A 79 -3.90 -4.11 -10.73
C ASP A 79 -2.62 -4.19 -11.57
N LEU A 80 -1.57 -3.50 -11.09
CA LEU A 80 -0.33 -3.32 -11.81
C LEU A 80 0.48 -4.61 -11.96
N LEU A 81 0.24 -5.65 -11.15
CA LEU A 81 0.91 -6.94 -11.34
C LEU A 81 0.59 -7.49 -12.74
N TYR A 82 -0.68 -7.45 -13.15
CA TYR A 82 -1.09 -7.97 -14.45
C TYR A 82 -0.63 -7.07 -15.60
N GLU A 83 -0.58 -5.74 -15.39
CA GLU A 83 0.01 -4.80 -16.35
C GLU A 83 1.49 -5.10 -16.60
N CYS A 84 2.27 -5.28 -15.53
CA CYS A 84 3.68 -5.63 -15.57
C CYS A 84 3.92 -6.96 -16.30
N ARG A 85 3.14 -7.99 -15.96
CA ARG A 85 3.27 -9.32 -16.59
C ARG A 85 3.03 -9.27 -18.10
N ARG A 86 2.07 -8.49 -18.57
CA ARG A 86 1.81 -8.32 -20.02
C ARG A 86 2.98 -7.68 -20.77
N ARG A 87 3.89 -7.01 -20.05
CA ARG A 87 5.06 -6.32 -20.59
C ARG A 87 6.37 -7.05 -20.26
N GLY A 88 6.31 -8.30 -19.80
CA GLY A 88 7.49 -9.10 -19.45
C GLY A 88 8.18 -8.71 -18.14
N LEU A 89 7.55 -7.84 -17.32
CA LEU A 89 8.03 -7.50 -15.98
C LEU A 89 7.46 -8.50 -14.99
N HIS A 90 8.32 -9.40 -14.51
CA HIS A 90 7.96 -10.49 -13.61
C HIS A 90 8.60 -10.32 -12.23
N GLY A 91 7.87 -10.73 -11.19
CA GLY A 91 8.31 -10.66 -9.79
C GLY A 91 7.28 -9.98 -8.90
N GLY A 92 7.64 -9.76 -7.64
CA GLY A 92 6.92 -8.85 -6.74
C GLY A 92 7.25 -7.39 -7.05
N LEU A 93 6.52 -6.44 -6.43
CA LEU A 93 6.63 -5.00 -6.67
C LEU A 93 8.09 -4.52 -6.60
N LYS A 94 8.78 -4.81 -5.49
CA LYS A 94 10.20 -4.50 -5.31
C LYS A 94 11.10 -4.99 -6.45
N GLY A 95 10.90 -6.22 -6.91
CA GLY A 95 11.70 -6.77 -8.00
C GLY A 95 11.44 -6.08 -9.34
N VAL A 96 10.23 -5.53 -9.54
CA VAL A 96 9.91 -4.70 -10.71
C VAL A 96 10.52 -3.31 -10.55
N GLU A 97 10.40 -2.69 -9.39
CA GLU A 97 10.99 -1.38 -9.07
C GLU A 97 12.50 -1.36 -9.27
N ASP A 98 13.22 -2.36 -8.73
CA ASP A 98 14.67 -2.48 -8.88
C ASP A 98 15.08 -2.54 -10.36
N ARG A 99 14.31 -3.24 -11.21
CA ARG A 99 14.57 -3.33 -12.66
C ARG A 99 14.30 -2.01 -13.38
N LEU A 100 13.39 -1.20 -12.87
CA LEU A 100 13.01 0.09 -13.43
C LEU A 100 13.80 1.26 -12.82
N GLY A 101 14.65 1.00 -11.82
CA GLY A 101 15.42 2.02 -11.12
C GLY A 101 14.59 2.87 -10.16
N ILE A 102 13.43 2.38 -9.72
CA ILE A 102 12.59 3.06 -8.72
C ILE A 102 13.20 2.80 -7.35
N THR A 103 13.57 3.87 -6.64
CA THR A 103 14.26 3.77 -5.35
C THR A 103 13.29 3.62 -4.18
N ARG A 104 13.78 3.07 -3.07
CA ARG A 104 13.04 2.88 -1.82
C ARG A 104 13.84 3.47 -0.67
N ALA A 105 13.19 4.19 0.24
CA ALA A 105 13.77 4.58 1.51
C ALA A 105 13.98 3.34 2.42
N SER A 106 13.10 2.35 2.28
CA SER A 106 13.10 1.07 2.98
C SER A 106 14.01 0.02 2.33
N ALA A 107 15.11 0.44 1.69
CA ALA A 107 16.01 -0.46 0.98
C ALA A 107 16.51 -1.60 1.89
N GLY A 108 16.60 -2.82 1.35
CA GLY A 108 17.00 -4.01 2.09
C GLY A 108 15.85 -4.79 2.74
N LEU A 109 14.67 -4.18 2.93
CA LEU A 109 13.50 -4.88 3.45
C LEU A 109 12.72 -5.65 2.37
N SER A 110 11.95 -6.63 2.80
CA SER A 110 11.03 -7.43 2.00
C SER A 110 9.70 -7.60 2.71
N GLY A 111 8.65 -8.00 2.00
CA GLY A 111 7.35 -8.31 2.61
C GLY A 111 7.38 -9.43 3.67
N ARG A 112 8.48 -10.20 3.79
CA ARG A 112 8.66 -11.19 4.87
C ARG A 112 9.05 -10.55 6.20
N ASP A 113 9.61 -9.33 6.16
CA ASP A 113 10.07 -8.61 7.33
C ASP A 113 8.90 -7.86 8.02
N ALA A 114 7.85 -7.52 7.26
CA ALA A 114 6.72 -6.72 7.74
C ALA A 114 5.99 -7.36 8.95
N PRO A 115 5.62 -8.65 8.95
CA PRO A 115 5.02 -9.28 10.12
C PRO A 115 5.92 -9.26 11.36
N GLN A 116 7.24 -9.37 11.18
CA GLN A 116 8.21 -9.33 12.28
C GLN A 116 8.30 -7.92 12.89
N LEU A 117 8.33 -6.88 12.05
CA LEU A 117 8.35 -5.49 12.49
C LEU A 117 7.09 -5.15 13.27
N TRP A 118 5.93 -5.63 12.80
CA TRP A 118 4.68 -5.49 13.54
C TRP A 118 4.73 -6.20 14.89
N ALA A 119 5.14 -7.46 14.93
CA ALA A 119 5.21 -8.24 16.17
C ALA A 119 6.11 -7.58 17.21
N ARG A 120 7.25 -7.00 16.80
CA ARG A 120 8.13 -6.24 17.70
C ARG A 120 7.42 -5.03 18.31
N TYR A 121 6.69 -4.28 17.49
CA TYR A 121 5.92 -3.14 17.96
C TYR A 121 4.83 -3.56 18.94
N GLU A 122 4.02 -4.56 18.58
CA GLU A 122 2.89 -5.02 19.40
C GLU A 122 3.34 -5.64 20.73
N GLN A 123 4.39 -6.46 20.72
CA GLN A 123 4.84 -7.19 21.91
C GLN A 123 5.73 -6.36 22.84
N TYR A 124 6.55 -5.46 22.29
CA TYR A 124 7.59 -4.76 23.05
C TYR A 124 7.45 -3.24 23.02
N GLY A 125 6.44 -2.68 22.36
CA GLY A 125 6.32 -1.24 22.16
C GLY A 125 7.44 -0.66 21.29
N ASP A 126 8.04 -1.47 20.41
CA ASP A 126 9.15 -1.04 19.56
C ASP A 126 8.69 -0.08 18.47
N HIS A 127 8.66 1.21 18.81
CA HIS A 127 8.28 2.27 17.87
C HIS A 127 9.26 2.42 16.70
N THR A 128 10.51 1.98 16.83
CA THR A 128 11.47 2.00 15.71
C THR A 128 11.06 0.97 14.66
N ALA A 129 10.66 -0.23 15.09
CA ALA A 129 10.12 -1.25 14.21
C ALA A 129 8.84 -0.76 13.50
N LEU A 130 7.93 -0.10 14.23
CA LEU A 130 6.75 0.51 13.62
C LEU A 130 7.11 1.57 12.58
N GLN A 131 8.03 2.50 12.88
CA GLN A 131 8.44 3.52 11.91
C GLN A 131 9.07 2.92 10.65
N THR A 132 9.81 1.82 10.82
CA THR A 132 10.41 1.07 9.71
C THR A 132 9.34 0.43 8.85
N LEU A 133 8.36 -0.25 9.46
CA LEU A 133 7.22 -0.85 8.77
C LEU A 133 6.39 0.19 8.00
N LEU A 134 6.08 1.31 8.65
CA LEU A 134 5.30 2.36 8.01
C LEU A 134 6.08 3.07 6.89
N THR A 135 7.41 3.10 6.95
CA THR A 135 8.25 3.58 5.83
C THR A 135 8.19 2.61 4.65
N TYR A 136 8.28 1.31 4.93
CA TYR A 136 8.15 0.26 3.92
C TYR A 136 6.79 0.32 3.20
N ASN A 137 5.69 0.34 3.94
CA ASN A 137 4.35 0.45 3.36
C ASN A 137 4.13 1.79 2.62
N ARG A 138 4.74 2.89 3.09
CA ARG A 138 4.71 4.17 2.36
C ARG A 138 5.40 4.06 1.01
N ASP A 139 6.58 3.42 0.96
CA ASP A 139 7.29 3.19 -0.29
C ASP A 139 6.42 2.40 -1.26
N ASP A 140 5.74 1.33 -0.82
CA ASP A 140 4.83 0.57 -1.69
C ASP A 140 3.75 1.47 -2.31
N VAL A 141 2.97 2.20 -1.50
CA VAL A 141 1.86 3.00 -2.06
C VAL A 141 2.31 4.21 -2.89
N VAL A 142 3.43 4.85 -2.55
CA VAL A 142 3.97 5.97 -3.35
C VAL A 142 4.54 5.43 -4.66
N ASN A 143 5.26 4.31 -4.62
CA ASN A 143 5.88 3.74 -5.80
C ASN A 143 4.88 3.10 -6.75
N LEU A 144 3.70 2.68 -6.30
CA LEU A 144 2.61 2.31 -7.21
C LEU A 144 2.26 3.46 -8.18
N ALA A 145 2.28 4.71 -7.72
CA ALA A 145 2.04 5.87 -8.58
C ALA A 145 3.17 6.09 -9.60
N VAL A 146 4.41 5.90 -9.15
CA VAL A 146 5.60 5.99 -9.99
C VAL A 146 5.60 4.87 -11.04
N LEU A 147 5.27 3.65 -10.63
CA LEU A 147 5.16 2.48 -11.50
C LEU A 147 4.04 2.64 -12.53
N GLU A 148 2.85 3.12 -12.12
CA GLU A 148 1.77 3.40 -13.07
C GLU A 148 2.23 4.43 -14.11
N ALA A 149 2.89 5.52 -13.70
CA ALA A 149 3.43 6.51 -14.63
C ALA A 149 4.46 5.93 -15.60
N HIS A 150 5.38 5.08 -15.12
CA HIS A 150 6.32 4.35 -15.99
C HIS A 150 5.61 3.47 -17.01
N LEU A 151 4.59 2.73 -16.58
CA LEU A 151 3.81 1.88 -17.47
C LEU A 151 3.04 2.71 -18.50
N ASP A 152 2.52 3.87 -18.12
CA ASP A 152 1.74 4.71 -19.03
C ASP A 152 2.60 5.67 -19.87
N ALA A 153 3.94 5.59 -19.75
CA ALA A 153 4.89 6.51 -20.39
C ALA A 153 4.57 7.99 -20.08
N LEU A 154 4.13 8.26 -18.86
CA LEU A 154 3.81 9.59 -18.36
C LEU A 154 5.00 10.17 -17.58
N PRO A 155 5.07 11.51 -17.42
CA PRO A 155 6.01 12.13 -16.50
C PRO A 155 5.88 11.56 -15.09
N LEU A 156 7.02 11.35 -14.42
CA LEU A 156 7.00 10.85 -13.04
C LEU A 156 6.30 11.86 -12.13
N PRO A 157 5.36 11.41 -11.28
CA PRO A 157 4.67 12.30 -10.39
C PRO A 157 5.61 12.85 -9.33
N THR A 158 5.46 14.13 -8.99
CA THR A 158 6.01 14.65 -7.75
C THR A 158 5.21 14.08 -6.58
N ALA A 159 5.89 13.34 -5.71
CA ALA A 159 5.25 12.76 -4.53
C ALA A 159 4.79 13.88 -3.57
N ASN A 160 3.53 13.86 -3.15
CA ASN A 160 3.06 14.74 -2.09
C ASN A 160 3.69 14.27 -0.76
N PRO A 161 4.50 15.11 -0.09
CA PRO A 161 5.24 14.70 1.10
C PRO A 161 4.33 14.51 2.33
N ALA A 162 3.08 15.00 2.29
CA ALA A 162 2.15 14.87 3.39
C ALA A 162 1.99 13.40 3.82
N ARG A 163 1.90 13.21 5.13
CA ARG A 163 1.75 11.90 5.75
C ARG A 163 0.86 12.02 6.97
N LYS A 164 -0.18 11.19 7.03
CA LYS A 164 -1.08 11.06 8.17
C LYS A 164 -1.10 9.60 8.62
N VAL A 165 -0.91 9.35 9.91
CA VAL A 165 -1.05 8.02 10.52
C VAL A 165 -2.24 8.07 11.47
N ILE A 166 -3.20 7.15 11.33
CA ILE A 166 -4.45 7.06 12.10
C ILE A 166 -4.38 5.77 12.93
N ILE A 167 -4.61 5.87 14.24
CA ILE A 167 -4.33 4.79 15.22
C ILE A 167 -5.58 4.34 16.01
N GLU A 168 -6.69 5.10 15.95
CA GLU A 168 -7.77 5.21 16.96
C GLU A 168 -8.19 3.95 17.73
#